data_AF-A0A842RIV1-F1
#
_entry.id   AF-A0A842RIV1-F1
#
_cell.length_a   1.000
_cell.length_b   1.000
_cell.length_c   1.000
_cell.angle_alpha   90.00
_cell.angle_beta   90.00
_cell.angle_gamma   90.00
#
_symmetry.space_group_name_H-M   'P 1'
#
loop_
_entity.id
_entity.type
_entity.pdbx_description
1 polymer ?
#
loop_
_entity_poly.entity_id
_entity_poly.type
_entity_poly.pdbx_seq_one_letter_code
_entity_poly.pdbx_strand_id
1 'polypeptide(L)' 'MREFNAFLGPGGLLAFAIIFLLLGILSLAWLIMYQEADPDRTIRGSIARAIATSVFLGLCIHMFLVWNGVVL' A
#
# COMPACT_ATOMS: atom_id res chain seq x y z
N MET A 1 -18.95 13.24 13.56
CA MET A 1 -17.77 14.14 13.58
C MET A 1 -16.69 13.66 14.55
N ARG A 2 -16.99 13.35 15.83
CA ARG A 2 -15.97 12.97 16.82
C ARG A 2 -15.22 11.66 16.50
N GLU A 3 -15.92 10.63 16.00
CA GLU A 3 -15.31 9.38 15.54
C GLU A 3 -14.53 9.54 14.22
N PHE A 4 -15.02 10.39 13.33
CA PHE A 4 -14.35 10.70 12.05
C PHE A 4 -13.03 11.46 12.28
N ASN A 5 -12.99 12.36 13.26
CA ASN A 5 -11.75 13.02 13.70
C ASN A 5 -10.78 12.07 14.41
N ALA A 6 -11.29 11.05 15.11
CA ALA A 6 -10.44 9.99 15.67
C ALA A 6 -9.84 9.10 14.57
N PHE A 7 -10.59 8.89 13.48
CA PHE A 7 -10.18 8.14 12.29
C PHE A 7 -9.07 8.84 11.48
N LEU A 8 -9.10 10.17 11.43
CA LEU A 8 -8.06 11.01 10.81
C LEU A 8 -6.95 11.43 11.80
N GLY A 9 -7.07 11.02 13.07
CA GLY A 9 -6.07 11.29 14.08
C GLY A 9 -4.81 10.41 13.93
N PRO A 10 -3.76 10.66 14.74
CA PRO A 10 -2.49 9.93 14.65
C PRO A 10 -2.65 8.40 14.78
N GLY A 11 -3.56 7.95 15.64
CA GLY A 11 -3.84 6.52 15.80
C GLY A 11 -4.50 5.89 14.57
N GLY A 12 -5.41 6.61 13.91
CA GLY A 12 -6.06 6.14 12.69
C GLY A 12 -5.08 6.09 11.51
N LEU A 13 -4.24 7.12 11.36
CA LEU A 13 -3.16 7.17 10.36
C LEU A 13 -2.21 5.97 10.47
N LEU A 14 -1.79 5.60 11.68
CA LEU A 14 -0.96 4.43 11.91
C LEU A 14 -1.68 3.12 11.54
N ALA A 15 -2.94 2.97 11.94
CA ALA A 15 -3.73 1.79 11.60
C ALA A 15 -3.88 1.64 10.08
N PHE A 16 -4.13 2.74 9.36
CA PHE A 16 -4.16 2.73 7.90
C PHE A 16 -2.81 2.40 7.28
N ALA A 17 -1.71 2.99 7.76
CA ALA A 17 -0.38 2.66 7.27
C ALA A 17 -0.11 1.15 7.37
N ILE A 18 -0.49 0.51 8.48
CA ILE A 18 -0.37 -0.94 8.67
C ILE A 18 -1.23 -1.73 7.67
N ILE A 19 -2.49 -1.33 7.44
CA ILE A 19 -3.36 -1.97 6.45
C ILE A 19 -2.76 -1.87 5.05
N PHE A 20 -2.32 -0.68 4.66
CA PHE A 20 -1.69 -0.43 3.36
C PHE A 20 -0.37 -1.19 3.22
N LEU A 21 0.39 -1.36 4.30
CA LEU A 21 1.59 -2.20 4.32
C LEU A 21 1.26 -3.66 4.02
N LEU A 22 0.26 -4.22 4.70
CA LEU A 22 -0.16 -5.62 4.49
C LEU A 22 -0.65 -5.84 3.06
N LEU A 23 -1.47 -4.93 2.54
CA LEU A 23 -1.92 -4.96 1.14
C LEU A 23 -0.76 -4.79 0.16
N GLY A 24 0.19 -3.91 0.48
CA GLY A 24 1.41 -3.71 -0.30
C GLY A 24 2.26 -4.97 -0.39
N ILE A 25 2.54 -5.61 0.74
CA ILE A 25 3.28 -6.88 0.80
C ILE A 25 2.54 -7.98 0.03
N LEU A 26 1.22 -8.10 0.21
CA LEU A 26 0.41 -9.08 -0.51
C LEU A 26 0.46 -8.85 -2.03
N SER A 27 0.32 -7.60 -2.46
CA SER A 27 0.39 -7.24 -3.89
C SER A 27 1.78 -7.45 -4.48
N LEU A 28 2.84 -7.24 -3.69
CA LEU A 28 4.22 -7.51 -4.08
C LEU A 28 4.46 -9.01 -4.23
N ALA A 29 4.01 -9.82 -3.27
CA ALA A 29 4.08 -11.28 -3.37
C ALA A 29 3.33 -11.77 -4.62
N TRP A 30 2.13 -11.23 -4.85
CA TRP A 30 1.35 -11.53 -6.05
C TRP A 30 2.11 -11.14 -7.34
N LEU A 31 2.74 -9.96 -7.37
CA LEU A 31 3.52 -9.50 -8.52
C LEU A 31 4.70 -10.44 -8.78
N ILE A 32 5.46 -10.82 -7.75
CA ILE A 32 6.60 -11.74 -7.89
C ILE A 32 6.13 -13.09 -8.41
N MET A 33 5.08 -13.66 -7.82
CA MET A 33 4.50 -14.92 -8.30
C MET A 33 4.02 -14.81 -9.75
N TYR A 34 3.40 -13.69 -10.15
CA TYR A 34 2.97 -13.48 -11.53
C TYR A 34 4.15 -13.38 -12.51
N GLN A 35 5.29 -12.85 -12.08
CA GLN A 35 6.48 -12.78 -12.92
C GLN A 35 7.17 -14.14 -13.05
N GLU A 36 7.22 -14.92 -11.98
CA GLU A 36 7.98 -16.18 -11.95
C GLU A 36 7.18 -17.41 -12.39
N ALA A 37 5.89 -17.48 -12.02
CA ALA A 37 5.09 -18.70 -12.17
C ALA A 37 4.13 -18.69 -13.36
N ASP A 38 3.87 -17.54 -13.98
CA ASP A 38 2.91 -17.44 -15.09
C ASP A 38 3.64 -17.40 -16.46
N PRO A 39 3.64 -18.50 -17.23
CA PRO A 39 4.25 -18.54 -18.56
C PRO A 39 3.50 -17.68 -19.58
N ASP A 40 2.22 -17.39 -19.33
CA ASP A 40 1.34 -16.59 -20.19
C ASP A 40 1.23 -15.13 -19.71
N ARG A 41 2.23 -14.66 -18.96
CA ARG A 41 2.23 -13.30 -18.42
C ARG A 41 2.12 -12.26 -19.52
N THR A 42 1.18 -11.33 -19.36
CA THR A 42 1.00 -10.20 -20.27
C THR A 42 1.63 -8.95 -19.69
N ILE A 43 2.23 -8.12 -20.55
CA ILE A 43 2.80 -6.81 -20.17
C ILE A 43 1.76 -5.97 -19.43
N ARG A 44 0.51 -5.97 -19.91
CA ARG A 44 -0.61 -5.23 -19.28
C ARG A 44 -0.88 -5.74 -17.85
N GLY A 45 -0.91 -7.06 -17.64
CA GLY A 45 -1.11 -7.67 -16.34
C GLY A 45 0.05 -7.41 -15.36
N SER A 46 1.29 -7.39 -15.86
CA SER A 46 2.47 -7.03 -15.07
C SER A 46 2.43 -5.57 -14.62
N ILE A 47 2.12 -4.65 -15.53
CA ILE A 47 2.03 -3.22 -15.24
C ILE A 47 0.91 -2.93 -14.22
N ALA A 48 -0.28 -3.51 -14.40
CA ALA A 48 -1.40 -3.29 -13.48
C ALA A 48 -1.05 -3.69 -12.03
N ARG A 49 -0.36 -4.83 -11.85
CA ARG A 49 0.06 -5.32 -10.53
C ARG A 49 1.20 -4.49 -9.94
N ALA A 50 2.14 -4.06 -10.77
CA ALA A 50 3.22 -3.16 -10.35
C ALA A 50 2.66 -1.81 -9.88
N ILE A 51 1.69 -1.24 -10.61
CA ILE A 51 1.00 -0.01 -10.20
C ILE A 51 0.29 -0.22 -8.86
N ALA A 52 -0.51 -1.28 -8.72
CA ALA A 52 -1.19 -1.57 -7.47
C ALA A 52 -0.20 -1.67 -6.28
N THR A 53 0.90 -2.39 -6.48
CA THR A 53 1.96 -2.53 -5.47
C THR A 53 2.58 -1.18 -5.10
N SER A 54 2.93 -0.36 -6.10
CA SER A 54 3.52 0.96 -5.89
C SER A 54 2.58 1.92 -5.15
N VAL A 55 1.27 1.85 -5.44
CA VAL A 55 0.26 2.68 -4.76
C VAL A 55 0.13 2.27 -3.30
N PHE A 56 0.00 0.99 -3.01
CA PHE A 56 -0.15 0.52 -1.63
C PHE A 56 1.09 0.82 -0.77
N LEU A 57 2.29 0.52 -1.28
CA LEU A 57 3.53 0.80 -0.56
C LEU A 57 3.81 2.31 -0.47
N GLY A 58 3.55 3.07 -1.54
CA GLY A 58 3.71 4.52 -1.55
C GLY A 58 2.80 5.21 -0.53
N LEU A 59 1.52 4.82 -0.47
CA LEU A 59 0.58 5.34 0.51
C LEU A 59 0.96 4.94 1.95
N CYS A 60 1.39 3.69 2.16
CA CYS A 60 1.91 3.26 3.45
C CYS A 60 3.08 4.13 3.92
N ILE A 61 4.10 4.32 3.07
CA ILE A 61 5.28 5.12 3.38
C ILE A 61 4.86 6.57 3.68
N HIS A 62 4.01 7.14 2.83
CA HIS A 62 3.51 8.51 3.03
C HIS A 62 2.78 8.65 4.37
N MET A 63 1.83 7.76 4.68
CA MET A 63 1.08 7.78 5.94
C MET A 63 2.01 7.61 7.15
N PHE A 64 3.03 6.76 7.04
CA PHE A 64 4.03 6.60 8.10
C PHE A 64 4.87 7.85 8.31
N LEU A 65 5.27 8.53 7.24
CA LEU A 65 6.02 9.79 7.32
C LEU A 65 5.17 10.93 7.90
N VAL A 66 3.89 11.02 7.52
CA VAL A 66 2.92 11.97 8.10
C VAL A 66 2.72 11.69 9.59
N TRP A 67 2.55 10.41 9.97
CA TRP A 67 2.42 10.01 11.37
C TRP A 67 3.65 10.38 12.23
N ASN A 68 4.86 10.27 11.67
CA ASN A 68 6.11 10.68 12.33
C ASN A 68 6.34 12.21 12.32
N GLY A 69 5.46 12.99 11.68
CA GLY A 69 5.62 14.45 11.55
C GLY A 69 6.74 14.88 10.60
N VAL A 70 7.18 14.00 9.68
CA VAL A 70 8.25 14.28 8.71
C VAL A 70 7.70 15.01 7.47
N VAL A 71 6.45 14.75 7.11
CA VAL A 71 5.76 15.32 5.94
C VAL A 71 4.45 15.95 6.41
N LEU A 72 4.17 17.18 5.93
CA LEU A 72 2.97 17.96 6.23
C LEU A 72 1.79 17.57 5.34
#